data_AF-D1QRC1-F1
#
_entry.id   AF-D1QRC1-F1
#
_cell.length_a   1.000
_cell.length_b   1.000
_cell.length_c   1.000
_cell.angle_alpha   90.00
_cell.angle_beta   90.00
_cell.angle_gamma   90.00
#
_symmetry.space_group_name_H-M   'P 1'
#
loop_
_entity.id
_entity.type
_entity.pdbx_description
1 polymer ?
#
loop_
_entity_poly.entity_id
_entity_poly.type
_entity_poly.pdbx_seq_one_letter_code
_entity_poly.pdbx_strand_id
1 'polypeptide(L)'
;MFKMRCCVCGSTHTKKNGVRKGLQLYKCQDCGYQFRSGSQVSNDELWTAYQQQKQTIKELSVRFKISVSTVKRRLHDIKCEWVQPPLKG
;
A
#
# COMPACT_ATOMS: atom_id res chain seq x y z
N MET A 1 -10.83 -22.62 -3.59
CA MET A 1 -9.83 -22.00 -4.49
C MET A 1 -9.64 -20.54 -4.06
N PHE A 2 -8.53 -20.20 -3.41
CA PHE A 2 -8.27 -18.83 -2.95
C PHE A 2 -8.02 -17.93 -4.18
N LYS A 3 -8.98 -17.07 -4.51
CA LYS A 3 -8.86 -16.07 -5.56
C LYS A 3 -8.44 -14.75 -4.91
N MET A 4 -7.38 -14.13 -5.43
CA MET A 4 -6.94 -12.83 -4.95
C MET A 4 -8.01 -11.78 -5.26
N ARG A 5 -8.29 -10.89 -4.31
CA ARG A 5 -9.20 -9.77 -4.52
C ARG A 5 -8.44 -8.62 -5.19
N CYS A 6 -9.04 -8.00 -6.20
CA CYS A 6 -8.51 -6.77 -6.78
C CYS A 6 -8.64 -5.61 -5.77
N CYS A 7 -7.55 -4.88 -5.51
CA CYS A 7 -7.57 -3.72 -4.63
C CYS A 7 -8.25 -2.47 -5.24
N VAL A 8 -8.48 -2.46 -6.55
CA VAL A 8 -9.09 -1.32 -7.24
C VAL A 8 -10.61 -1.48 -7.34
N CYS A 9 -11.10 -2.63 -7.81
CA CYS A 9 -12.53 -2.85 -8.03
C CYS A 9 -13.17 -3.87 -7.08
N GLY A 10 -12.40 -4.47 -6.17
CA GLY A 10 -12.92 -5.46 -5.22
C GLY A 10 -13.27 -6.82 -5.81
N SER A 11 -13.13 -7.03 -7.13
CA SER A 11 -13.52 -8.27 -7.77
C SER A 11 -12.61 -9.45 -7.38
N THR A 12 -13.15 -10.65 -7.42
CA THR A 12 -12.39 -11.89 -7.18
C THR A 12 -12.01 -12.61 -8.48
N HIS A 13 -12.38 -12.07 -9.64
CA HIS A 13 -12.01 -12.63 -10.95
C HIS A 13 -10.58 -12.22 -11.31
N THR A 14 -9.62 -12.85 -10.66
CA THR A 14 -8.20 -12.59 -10.87
C THR A 14 -7.49 -13.84 -11.36
N LYS A 15 -6.58 -13.65 -12.32
CA LYS A 15 -5.73 -14.72 -12.86
C LYS A 15 -4.26 -14.45 -12.59
N LYS A 16 -3.48 -15.52 -12.42
CA LYS A 16 -2.02 -15.43 -12.38
C LYS A 16 -1.51 -14.87 -13.72
N ASN A 17 -0.57 -13.92 -13.67
CA ASN A 17 -0.06 -13.17 -14.82
C ASN A 17 1.49 -13.11 -14.81
N GLY A 18 2.13 -14.26 -14.61
CA GLY A 18 3.59 -14.37 -14.55
C GLY A 18 4.19 -14.01 -13.19
N VAL A 19 5.52 -13.93 -13.13
CA VAL A 19 6.31 -13.65 -11.91
C VAL A 19 7.29 -12.52 -12.19
N ARG A 20 7.42 -11.56 -11.27
CA ARG A 20 8.37 -10.45 -11.39
C ARG A 20 9.08 -10.20 -10.07
N LYS A 21 10.42 -10.20 -10.09
CA LYS A 21 11.27 -10.11 -8.88
C LYS A 21 10.91 -11.18 -7.84
N GLY A 22 10.67 -12.41 -8.28
CA GLY A 22 10.27 -13.53 -7.42
C GLY A 22 8.83 -13.46 -6.87
N LEU A 23 8.07 -12.41 -7.15
CA LEU A 23 6.69 -12.25 -6.69
C LEU A 23 5.69 -12.60 -7.80
N GLN A 24 4.68 -13.40 -7.45
CA GLN A 24 3.59 -13.75 -8.35
C GLN A 24 2.78 -12.48 -8.70
N LEU A 25 2.58 -12.26 -10.01
CA LEU A 25 1.68 -11.24 -10.53
C LEU A 25 0.29 -11.82 -10.74
N TYR A 26 -0.71 -10.97 -10.55
CA TYR A 26 -2.12 -11.22 -10.79
C TYR A 26 -2.67 -10.12 -11.68
N LYS A 27 -3.62 -10.47 -12.53
CA LYS A 27 -4.39 -9.52 -13.35
C LYS A 27 -5.87 -9.70 -13.03
N CYS A 28 -6.55 -8.61 -12.69
CA CYS A 28 -8.00 -8.57 -12.61
C CYS A 28 -8.57 -8.65 -14.03
N GLN A 29 -9.53 -9.54 -14.24
CA GLN A 29 -10.17 -9.73 -15.53
C GLN A 29 -11.30 -8.73 -15.78
N ASP A 30 -11.88 -8.15 -14.73
CA ASP A 30 -12.97 -7.18 -14.87
C ASP A 30 -12.44 -5.76 -15.12
N CYS A 31 -11.44 -5.30 -14.37
CA CYS A 31 -10.86 -3.95 -14.55
C CYS A 31 -9.49 -3.91 -15.24
N GLY A 32 -8.89 -5.07 -15.54
CA GLY A 32 -7.59 -5.16 -16.20
C GLY A 32 -6.36 -4.83 -15.32
N TYR A 33 -6.56 -4.38 -14.08
CA TYR A 33 -5.47 -3.97 -13.18
C TYR A 33 -4.53 -5.13 -12.84
N GLN A 34 -3.22 -4.87 -12.87
CA GLN A 34 -2.18 -5.84 -12.54
C GLN A 34 -1.54 -5.53 -11.20
N PHE A 35 -1.43 -6.55 -10.34
CA PHE A 35 -0.94 -6.41 -8.97
C PHE A 35 -0.13 -7.63 -8.52
N ARG A 36 0.59 -7.51 -7.41
CA ARG A 36 1.49 -8.57 -6.89
C ARG A 36 0.87 -9.25 -5.69
N SER A 37 1.29 -10.49 -5.42
CA SER A 37 0.88 -11.30 -4.26
C SER A 37 1.51 -10.92 -2.91
N GLY A 38 1.97 -9.68 -2.77
CA GLY A 38 2.58 -9.21 -1.54
C GLY A 38 1.58 -8.43 -0.69
N SER A 39 1.69 -8.55 0.63
CA SER A 39 1.14 -7.55 1.54
C SER A 39 1.80 -6.20 1.20
N GLN A 40 1.02 -5.26 0.66
CA GLN A 40 1.43 -3.87 0.61
C GLN A 40 1.01 -3.22 1.92
N VAL A 41 1.98 -2.71 2.68
CA VAL A 41 1.70 -1.78 3.79
C VAL A 41 0.81 -0.65 3.28
N SER A 42 -0.28 -0.34 3.98
CA SER A 42 -1.17 0.76 3.61
C SER A 42 -0.47 2.11 3.81
N ASN A 43 -1.00 3.18 3.22
CA ASN A 43 -0.45 4.52 3.47
C ASN A 43 -0.67 4.93 4.94
N ASP A 44 -1.81 4.57 5.53
CA ASP A 44 -2.13 4.89 6.93
C ASP A 44 -1.20 4.18 7.90
N GLU A 45 -0.90 2.90 7.67
CA GLU A 45 0.02 2.14 8.50
C GLU A 45 1.45 2.70 8.39
N LEU A 46 1.88 3.07 7.17
CA LEU A 46 3.18 3.69 6.94
C LEU A 46 3.28 5.06 7.64
N TRP A 47 2.23 5.89 7.55
CA TRP A 47 2.17 7.20 8.20
C TRP A 47 2.17 7.09 9.72
N THR A 48 1.39 6.15 10.25
CA THR A 48 1.31 5.85 11.68
C THR A 48 2.67 5.43 12.23
N ALA A 49 3.38 4.53 11.54
CA ALA A 49 4.72 4.12 11.95
C ALA A 49 5.73 5.28 11.90
N TYR A 50 5.60 6.18 10.92
CA TYR A 50 6.45 7.37 10.80
C TYR A 50 6.18 8.41 11.89
N GLN A 51 4.92 8.84 12.06
CA GLN A 51 4.54 9.92 12.98
C GLN A 51 4.43 9.46 14.43
N GLN A 52 3.68 8.39 14.70
CA GLN A 52 3.35 7.99 16.07
C GLN A 52 4.48 7.18 16.71
N GLN A 53 5.08 6.27 15.94
CA GLN A 53 6.17 5.41 16.43
C GLN A 53 7.56 6.01 16.18
N LYS A 54 7.63 7.21 15.58
CA LYS A 54 8.85 7.99 15.31
C LYS A 54 9.94 7.19 14.57
N GLN A 55 9.55 6.24 13.73
CA GLN A 55 10.52 5.43 13.00
C GLN A 55 11.19 6.24 11.89
N THR A 56 12.49 6.05 11.74
CA THR A 56 13.25 6.65 10.65
C THR A 56 12.91 6.01 9.31
N ILE A 57 13.17 6.71 8.21
CA ILE A 57 12.96 6.20 6.85
C ILE A 57 13.72 4.88 6.62
N LYS A 58 14.91 4.72 7.22
CA LYS A 58 15.72 3.51 7.10
C LYS A 58 15.08 2.34 7.86
N GLU A 59 14.57 2.56 9.06
CA GLU A 59 13.87 1.54 9.84
C GLU A 59 12.57 1.11 9.16
N LEU A 60 11.80 2.06 8.63
CA LEU A 60 10.60 1.77 7.82
C LEU A 60 10.93 0.92 6.59
N SER A 61 12.04 1.21 5.93
CA SER A 61 12.50 0.45 4.77
C SER A 61 12.77 -1.01 5.12
N VAL A 62 13.45 -1.27 6.24
CA VAL A 62 13.75 -2.63 6.71
C VAL A 62 12.47 -3.34 7.18
N ARG A 63 11.66 -2.67 8.01
CA ARG A 63 10.44 -3.22 8.60
C ARG A 63 9.44 -3.66 7.53
N PHE A 64 9.15 -2.78 6.58
CA PHE A 64 8.16 -3.01 5.53
C PHE A 64 8.75 -3.63 4.26
N LYS A 65 10.06 -3.93 4.24
CA LYS A 65 10.78 -4.51 3.09
C LYS A 65 10.57 -3.73 1.79
N ILE A 66 10.49 -2.40 1.89
CA ILE A 66 10.35 -1.48 0.75
C ILE A 66 11.58 -0.58 0.66
N SER A 67 11.92 -0.12 -0.55
CA SER A 67 13.10 0.73 -0.71
C SER A 67 12.93 2.08 0.00
N VAL A 68 14.02 2.64 0.51
CA VAL A 68 14.08 4.00 1.08
C VAL A 68 13.44 5.03 0.14
N SER A 69 13.71 4.94 -1.16
CA SER A 69 13.11 5.79 -2.19
C SER A 69 11.58 5.65 -2.28
N THR A 70 11.05 4.43 -2.10
CA THR A 70 9.61 4.19 -2.06
C THR A 70 8.98 4.74 -0.79
N VAL A 71 9.65 4.61 0.37
CA VAL A 71 9.18 5.20 1.63
C VAL A 71 9.06 6.72 1.48
N LYS A 72 10.12 7.38 1.00
CA LYS A 72 10.14 8.84 0.76
C LYS A 72 8.99 9.29 -0.15
N ARG A 73 8.85 8.64 -1.31
CA ARG A 73 7.78 8.97 -2.27
C ARG A 73 6.39 8.80 -1.64
N ARG A 74 6.14 7.67 -0.97
CA ARG A 74 4.84 7.42 -0.35
C ARG A 74 4.52 8.42 0.76
N LEU A 75 5.48 8.74 1.62
CA LEU A 75 5.28 9.75 2.68
C LEU A 75 5.00 11.13 2.10
N HIS A 76 5.67 11.50 1.00
CA HIS A 76 5.42 12.76 0.29
C HIS A 76 4.01 12.83 -0.31
N ASP A 77 3.50 11.72 -0.84
CA ASP A 77 2.19 11.68 -1.50
C ASP A 77 1.00 11.63 -0.50
N ILE A 78 1.26 11.42 0.79
CA ILE A 78 0.22 11.40 1.82
C ILE A 78 -0.25 12.82 2.09
N LYS A 79 -1.52 13.09 1.77
CA LYS A 79 -2.18 14.36 2.06
C LYS A 79 -2.90 14.25 3.40
N CYS A 80 -2.46 15.04 4.38
CA CYS A 80 -3.21 15.23 5.61
C CYS A 80 -4.16 16.41 5.41
N GLU A 81 -5.45 16.12 5.27
CA GLU A 81 -6.47 17.15 5.31
C GLU A 81 -6.67 17.57 6.75
N TRP A 82 -6.41 18.85 7.04
CA TRP A 82 -6.73 19.40 8.35
C TRP A 82 -8.23 19.69 8.39
N VAL A 83 -8.94 19.00 9.30
CA VAL A 83 -10.36 19.24 9.54
C VAL A 83 -10.50 20.10 10.77
N GLN A 84 -11.17 21.25 10.62
CA GLN A 84 -11.45 22.14 11.74
C GLN A 84 -12.33 21.40 12.77
N PRO A 85 -11.91 21.32 14.04
CA PRO A 85 -12.77 20.79 15.08
C PRO A 85 -14.05 21.64 15.20
N PRO A 86 -15.20 21.03 15.54
CA PRO A 86 -16.42 21.80 15.74
C PRO A 86 -16.20 22.84 16.84
N LEU A 87 -16.42 24.12 16.51
CA LEU A 87 -16.37 25.20 17.47
C LEU A 87 -17.55 25.04 18.42
N LYS A 88 -17.30 24.59 19.66
CA LYS A 88 -18.27 24.70 20.74
C LYS A 88 -18.09 26.08 21.37
N GLY A 89 -19.08 26.95 21.12
CA GLY A 89 -19.24 28.21 21.85
C GLY A 89 -19.83 28.00 23.23
#